data_AF-A0AAF0EWB5-F1
#
_entry.id   AF-A0AAF0EWB5-F1
#
_cell.length_a   1.000
_cell.length_b   1.000
_cell.length_c   1.000
_cell.angle_alpha   90.00
_cell.angle_beta   90.00
_cell.angle_gamma   90.00
#
_symmetry.space_group_name_H-M   'P 1'
#
loop_
_entity.id
_entity.type
_entity.pdbx_description
1 polymer ?
#
loop_
_entity_poly.entity_id
_entity_poly.type
_entity_poly.pdbx_seq_one_letter_code
_entity_poly.pdbx_strand_id
1 'polypeptide(L)'
;MRLRANVSDIWTTVPVASLFSEYRVESNKNNEITLEVATEALARVFRSASGALEIVLRLGKRHGEPLLSLAIAMTSHSGSRLDVTQEILIRILRTSELDLIAEPMCPTPDVYIVLPPLTEVRAVADQMRPLSHQACLSANRAGTFKLAVLDSEVVGDATWTGLERPHVQGAEGPPSDQNETPQDFFEVHLMQL
;
A
#
# COMPACT_ATOMS: atom_id res chain seq x y z
N MET A 1 -12.54 4.66 -0.46
CA MET A 1 -11.68 3.69 0.26
C MET A 1 -12.43 3.24 1.50
N ARG A 2 -12.99 2.01 1.50
CA ARG A 2 -13.72 1.47 2.66
C ARG A 2 -12.84 0.41 3.32
N LEU A 3 -12.13 0.81 4.37
CA LEU A 3 -11.38 -0.12 5.22
C LEU A 3 -12.39 -0.87 6.09
N ARG A 4 -12.69 -2.14 5.75
CA ARG A 4 -13.26 -3.06 6.73
C ARG A 4 -12.09 -3.72 7.47
N ALA A 5 -11.93 -3.32 8.72
CA ALA A 5 -10.99 -3.94 9.65
C ALA A 5 -11.36 -5.41 9.83
N ASN A 6 -10.54 -6.29 9.26
CA ASN A 6 -10.12 -7.58 9.83
C ASN A 6 -8.92 -8.20 9.07
N VAL A 7 -8.56 -7.69 7.88
CA VAL A 7 -7.23 -7.82 7.25
C VAL A 7 -7.05 -6.58 6.36
N SER A 8 -5.98 -5.80 6.55
CA SER A 8 -5.67 -4.71 5.63
C SER A 8 -5.01 -5.30 4.38
N ASP A 9 -5.79 -5.51 3.32
CA ASP A 9 -5.26 -5.94 2.04
C ASP A 9 -4.70 -4.73 1.27
N ILE A 10 -3.45 -4.86 0.82
CA ILE A 10 -2.80 -3.86 -0.03
C ILE A 10 -2.64 -4.48 -1.40
N TRP A 11 -3.32 -3.91 -2.39
CA TRP A 11 -3.14 -4.24 -3.79
C TRP A 11 -2.42 -3.10 -4.50
N THR A 12 -1.35 -3.42 -5.22
CA THR A 12 -0.62 -2.44 -6.02
C THR A 12 -0.16 -3.07 -7.32
N THR A 13 -0.25 -2.29 -8.40
CA THR A 13 0.25 -2.67 -9.71
C THR A 13 1.25 -1.63 -10.16
N VAL A 14 2.46 -2.07 -10.48
CA VAL A 14 3.52 -1.19 -10.97
C VAL A 14 3.87 -1.60 -12.40
N PRO A 15 3.81 -0.68 -13.38
CA PRO A 15 4.14 -1.00 -14.77
C PRO A 15 5.59 -1.50 -14.89
N VAL A 16 5.81 -2.59 -15.63
CA VAL A 16 7.14 -3.19 -15.81
C VAL A 16 8.15 -2.17 -16.34
N ALA A 17 7.75 -1.35 -17.31
CA ALA A 17 8.59 -0.32 -17.91
C ALA A 17 9.04 0.78 -16.93
N SER A 18 8.39 0.90 -15.76
CA SER A 18 8.78 1.85 -14.71
C SER A 18 9.82 1.27 -13.73
N LEU A 19 9.96 -0.06 -13.69
CA LEU A 19 10.86 -0.75 -12.75
C LEU A 19 12.11 -1.34 -13.43
N PHE A 20 11.99 -1.80 -14.68
CA PHE A 20 13.02 -2.59 -15.34
C PHE A 20 13.41 -1.97 -16.68
N SER A 21 14.72 -1.78 -16.89
CA SER A 21 15.28 -1.44 -18.21
C SER A 21 15.30 -2.65 -19.14
N GLU A 22 15.51 -3.84 -18.58
CA GLU A 22 15.47 -5.12 -19.29
C GLU A 22 14.56 -6.07 -18.51
N TYR A 23 13.61 -6.70 -19.22
CA TYR A 23 12.63 -7.60 -18.62
C TYR A 23 12.37 -8.79 -19.53
N ARG A 24 12.47 -9.99 -18.96
CA ARG A 24 12.13 -11.23 -19.63
C ARG A 24 11.50 -12.19 -18.64
N VAL A 25 10.27 -12.61 -18.93
CA VAL A 25 9.58 -13.66 -18.19
C VAL A 25 9.05 -14.68 -19.18
N GLU A 26 9.32 -15.95 -18.89
CA GLU A 26 8.87 -17.09 -19.68
C GLU A 26 8.28 -18.11 -18.70
N SER A 27 7.02 -18.48 -18.94
CA SER A 27 6.29 -19.40 -18.06
C SER A 27 5.26 -20.16 -18.88
N ASN A 28 5.07 -21.44 -18.55
CA ASN A 28 4.04 -22.29 -19.16
C ASN A 28 2.60 -21.87 -18.80
N LYS A 29 2.44 -20.83 -17.98
CA LYS A 29 1.16 -20.23 -17.60
C LYS A 29 1.11 -18.79 -18.12
N ASN A 30 0.86 -18.61 -19.42
CA ASN A 30 0.72 -17.30 -20.07
C ASN A 30 1.86 -16.31 -19.80
N ASN A 31 3.11 -16.79 -19.63
CA ASN A 31 4.24 -15.96 -19.24
C ASN A 31 4.07 -15.19 -17.91
N GLU A 32 3.24 -15.71 -17.01
CA GLU A 32 3.09 -15.19 -15.66
C GLU A 32 3.73 -16.14 -14.64
N ILE A 33 4.44 -15.55 -13.68
CA ILE A 33 5.03 -16.26 -12.55
C ILE A 33 4.58 -15.57 -11.28
N THR A 34 3.75 -16.26 -10.50
CA THR A 34 3.30 -15.78 -9.20
C THR A 34 4.12 -16.42 -8.11
N LEU A 35 4.70 -15.58 -7.26
CA LEU A 35 5.54 -15.99 -6.16
C LEU A 35 5.13 -15.28 -4.88
N GLU A 36 5.34 -15.95 -3.77
CA GLU A 36 5.29 -15.39 -2.43
C GLU A 36 6.71 -15.21 -1.93
N VAL A 37 6.98 -14.05 -1.34
CA VAL A 37 8.28 -13.67 -0.79
C VAL A 37 8.09 -12.98 0.56
N ALA A 38 8.97 -13.27 1.51
CA ALA A 38 8.96 -12.59 2.79
C ALA A 38 9.32 -11.11 2.59
N THR A 39 8.35 -10.21 2.87
CA THR A 39 8.49 -8.76 2.67
C THR A 39 9.70 -8.19 3.41
N GLU A 40 10.00 -8.69 4.61
CA GLU A 40 11.16 -8.24 5.38
C GLU A 40 12.49 -8.57 4.69
N ALA A 41 12.60 -9.77 4.12
CA ALA A 41 13.78 -10.21 3.39
C ALA A 41 13.97 -9.36 2.13
N LEU A 42 12.91 -9.18 1.35
CA LEU A 42 12.95 -8.34 0.14
C LEU A 42 13.35 -6.90 0.46
N ALA A 43 12.74 -6.31 1.48
CA ALA A 43 13.06 -4.96 1.92
C ALA A 43 14.52 -4.84 2.42
N ARG A 44 15.04 -5.87 3.10
CA ARG A 44 16.44 -5.90 3.54
C ARG A 44 17.40 -5.89 2.36
N VAL A 45 17.14 -6.70 1.32
CA VAL A 45 17.99 -6.74 0.13
C VAL A 45 17.95 -5.39 -0.59
N PHE A 46 16.78 -4.81 -0.82
CA PHE A 46 16.69 -3.50 -1.49
C PHE A 46 17.33 -2.37 -0.68
N ARG A 47 17.22 -2.37 0.65
CA ARG A 47 17.94 -1.39 1.49
C ARG A 47 19.46 -1.52 1.33
N SER A 48 19.99 -2.73 1.24
CA SER A 48 21.42 -2.94 1.02
C SER A 48 21.87 -2.58 -0.40
N ALA A 49 20.96 -2.61 -1.37
CA ALA A 49 21.18 -2.20 -2.75
C ALA A 49 20.97 -0.69 -2.97
N SER A 50 20.71 0.08 -1.91
CA SER A 50 20.58 1.54 -2.01
C SER A 50 21.87 2.15 -2.52
N GLY A 51 21.78 2.95 -3.60
CA GLY A 51 22.95 3.50 -4.27
C GLY A 51 23.72 2.51 -5.16
N ALA A 52 23.17 1.33 -5.44
CA ALA A 52 23.71 0.42 -6.44
C ALA A 52 23.65 1.04 -7.84
N LEU A 53 24.64 0.69 -8.66
CA LEU A 53 24.72 1.07 -10.07
C LEU A 53 23.77 0.24 -10.92
N GLU A 54 23.63 -1.04 -10.59
CA GLU A 54 22.85 -2.01 -11.34
C GLU A 54 22.33 -3.09 -10.40
N ILE A 55 21.10 -3.54 -10.63
CA ILE A 55 20.47 -4.65 -9.91
C ILE A 55 19.83 -5.57 -10.94
N VAL A 56 20.21 -6.85 -10.91
CA VAL A 56 19.63 -7.88 -11.76
C VAL A 56 18.89 -8.89 -10.89
N LEU A 57 17.57 -8.98 -11.08
CA LEU A 57 16.72 -9.97 -10.44
C LEU A 57 16.62 -11.22 -11.31
N ARG A 58 16.88 -12.39 -10.71
CA ARG A 58 16.81 -13.69 -11.39
C ARG A 58 16.02 -14.68 -10.56
N LEU A 59 15.03 -15.29 -11.17
CA LEU A 59 14.35 -16.45 -10.60
C LEU A 59 15.20 -17.70 -10.82
N GLY A 60 15.47 -18.45 -9.76
CA GLY A 60 16.34 -19.62 -9.80
C GLY A 60 15.85 -20.75 -8.90
N LYS A 61 16.60 -21.85 -8.92
CA LYS A 61 16.37 -23.02 -8.07
C LYS A 61 17.70 -23.54 -7.57
N ARG A 62 17.86 -23.72 -6.25
CA ARG A 62 19.06 -24.28 -5.64
C ARG A 62 18.70 -25.46 -4.75
N HIS A 63 19.36 -26.59 -4.96
CA HIS A 63 19.12 -27.84 -4.21
C HIS A 63 17.64 -28.29 -4.14
N GLY A 64 16.82 -27.94 -5.12
CA GLY A 64 15.40 -28.28 -5.12
C GLY A 64 14.47 -27.14 -4.71
N GLU A 65 14.99 -26.07 -4.11
CA GLU A 65 14.20 -24.96 -3.57
C GLU A 65 14.21 -23.75 -4.52
N PRO A 66 13.05 -23.13 -4.79
CA PRO A 66 12.98 -21.91 -5.59
C PRO A 66 13.52 -20.72 -4.81
N LEU A 67 14.32 -19.89 -5.46
CA LEU A 67 14.90 -18.68 -4.88
C LEU A 67 14.85 -17.51 -5.86
N LEU A 68 14.81 -16.30 -5.30
CA LEU A 68 15.03 -15.05 -6.02
C LEU A 68 16.47 -14.59 -5.74
N SER A 69 17.30 -14.58 -6.78
CA SER A 69 18.68 -14.11 -6.72
C SER A 69 18.76 -12.66 -7.22
N LEU A 70 19.39 -11.80 -6.42
CA LEU A 70 19.63 -10.40 -6.72
C LEU A 70 21.13 -10.20 -6.84
N ALA A 71 21.61 -9.97 -8.06
CA ALA A 71 22.98 -9.54 -8.32
C ALA A 71 23.02 -8.01 -8.32
N ILE A 72 23.78 -7.45 -7.40
CA ILE A 72 23.86 -6.01 -7.12
C ILE A 72 25.28 -5.56 -7.43
N ALA A 73 25.44 -4.63 -8.38
CA ALA A 73 26.71 -3.99 -8.65
C ALA A 73 26.73 -2.62 -7.96
N MET A 74 27.73 -2.37 -7.10
CA MET A 74 27.88 -1.11 -6.38
C MET A 74 29.33 -0.67 -6.30
N THR A 75 29.58 0.55 -5.86
CA THR A 75 30.93 1.07 -5.61
C THR A 75 31.32 0.87 -4.14
N SER A 76 32.49 0.27 -3.90
CA SER A 76 33.07 0.18 -2.57
C SER A 76 33.52 1.55 -2.06
N HIS A 77 33.84 1.63 -0.77
CA HIS A 77 34.41 2.84 -0.16
C HIS A 77 35.80 3.20 -0.74
N SER A 78 36.48 2.27 -1.41
CA SER A 78 37.73 2.51 -2.13
C SER A 78 37.53 2.93 -3.58
N GLY A 79 36.27 3.10 -4.03
CA GLY A 79 35.92 3.45 -5.41
C GLY A 79 35.99 2.28 -6.40
N SER A 80 36.20 1.04 -5.93
CA SER A 80 36.25 -0.16 -6.76
C SER A 80 34.86 -0.75 -6.96
N ARG A 81 34.60 -1.43 -8.09
CA ARG A 81 33.34 -2.16 -8.31
C ARG A 81 33.25 -3.35 -7.35
N LEU A 82 32.12 -3.48 -6.68
CA LEU A 82 31.77 -4.58 -5.79
C LEU A 82 30.49 -5.23 -6.32
N ASP A 83 30.56 -6.52 -6.63
CA ASP A 83 29.39 -7.30 -7.03
C ASP A 83 28.94 -8.15 -5.84
N VAL A 84 27.72 -7.91 -5.37
CA VAL A 84 27.10 -8.59 -4.23
C VAL A 84 25.94 -9.44 -4.75
N THR A 85 25.91 -10.72 -4.41
CA THR A 85 24.76 -11.58 -4.71
C THR A 85 24.00 -11.89 -3.43
N GLN A 86 22.70 -11.62 -3.42
CA GLN A 86 21.81 -11.96 -2.32
C GLN A 86 20.70 -12.86 -2.82
N GLU A 87 20.34 -13.85 -2.02
CA GLU A 87 19.32 -14.82 -2.37
C GLU A 87 18.23 -14.82 -1.32
N ILE A 88 16.99 -14.85 -1.79
CA ILE A 88 15.80 -14.89 -0.97
C ILE A 88 15.06 -16.17 -1.32
N LEU A 89 14.78 -17.01 -0.32
CA LEU A 89 13.89 -18.15 -0.52
C LEU A 89 12.48 -17.63 -0.80
N ILE A 90 11.86 -18.20 -1.82
CA ILE A 90 10.51 -17.84 -2.24
C ILE A 90 9.63 -19.08 -2.31
N ARG A 91 8.33 -18.88 -2.49
CA ARG A 91 7.39 -19.97 -2.75
C ARG A 91 6.67 -19.69 -4.05
N ILE A 92 6.67 -20.64 -4.97
CA ILE A 92 5.89 -20.53 -6.20
C ILE A 92 4.44 -20.86 -5.87
N LEU A 93 3.52 -19.95 -6.21
CA LEU A 93 2.09 -20.13 -5.98
C LEU A 93 1.47 -20.92 -7.12
N ARG A 94 0.65 -21.93 -6.78
CA ARG A 94 -0.16 -22.66 -7.77
C ARG A 94 -1.40 -21.86 -8.12
N THR A 95 -2.00 -22.16 -9.28
CA THR A 95 -3.21 -21.47 -9.75
C THR A 95 -4.35 -21.52 -8.74
N SER A 96 -4.60 -22.66 -8.11
CA SER A 96 -5.65 -22.81 -7.09
C SER A 96 -5.44 -21.92 -5.86
N GLU A 97 -4.19 -21.57 -5.53
CA GLU A 97 -3.86 -20.67 -4.41
C GLU A 97 -3.98 -19.21 -4.82
N LEU A 98 -3.70 -18.90 -6.09
CA LEU A 98 -3.88 -17.58 -6.67
C LEU A 98 -5.36 -17.21 -6.79
N ASP A 99 -6.23 -18.17 -7.13
CA ASP A 99 -7.68 -17.93 -7.23
C ASP A 99 -8.31 -17.47 -5.90
N LEU A 100 -7.63 -17.71 -4.78
CA LEU A 100 -8.02 -17.20 -3.44
C LEU A 100 -7.56 -15.76 -3.20
N ILE A 101 -6.59 -15.27 -3.98
CA ILE A 101 -6.01 -13.93 -3.89
C ILE A 101 -6.58 -13.11 -5.05
N ALA A 102 -7.78 -12.57 -4.83
CA ALA A 102 -8.43 -11.67 -5.79
C ALA A 102 -8.17 -10.21 -5.42
N GLU A 103 -8.10 -9.35 -6.44
CA GLU A 103 -8.09 -7.90 -6.23
C GLU A 103 -9.30 -7.51 -5.38
N PRO A 104 -9.10 -6.75 -4.28
CA PRO A 104 -10.21 -6.36 -3.42
C PRO A 104 -11.20 -5.54 -4.23
N MET A 105 -12.49 -5.84 -4.06
CA MET A 105 -13.54 -5.06 -4.70
C MET A 105 -13.42 -3.60 -4.26
N CYS A 106 -13.29 -2.70 -5.23
CA CYS A 106 -13.24 -1.26 -5.03
C CYS A 106 -14.63 -0.66 -5.34
N PRO A 107 -15.59 -0.70 -4.41
CA PRO A 107 -16.89 -0.08 -4.62
C PRO A 107 -16.74 1.46 -4.71
N THR A 108 -17.69 2.11 -5.38
CA THR A 108 -17.77 3.57 -5.45
C THR A 108 -17.84 4.17 -4.05
N PRO A 109 -16.90 5.06 -3.66
CA PRO A 109 -16.94 5.73 -2.37
C PRO A 109 -18.03 6.81 -2.30
N ASP A 110 -18.59 7.01 -1.11
CA ASP A 110 -19.62 8.02 -0.84
C ASP A 110 -19.08 9.47 -0.88
N VAL A 111 -17.77 9.63 -0.62
CA VAL A 111 -17.05 10.92 -0.61
C VAL A 111 -15.67 10.76 -1.27
N TYR A 112 -15.32 11.73 -2.12
CA TYR A 112 -13.99 11.90 -2.69
C TYR A 112 -13.33 13.14 -2.09
N ILE A 113 -12.16 12.97 -1.46
CA ILE A 113 -11.40 14.06 -0.84
C ILE A 113 -9.90 13.80 -1.02
N VAL A 114 -9.14 14.84 -1.35
CA VAL A 114 -7.68 14.79 -1.29
C VAL A 114 -7.26 14.84 0.17
N LEU A 115 -6.46 13.87 0.61
CA LEU A 115 -5.96 13.87 1.98
C LEU A 115 -4.96 15.03 2.21
N PRO A 116 -4.94 15.62 3.41
CA PRO A 116 -3.85 16.52 3.80
C PRO A 116 -2.52 15.76 3.81
N PRO A 117 -1.37 16.47 3.92
CA PRO A 117 -0.06 15.82 3.94
C PRO A 117 -0.02 14.65 4.93
N LEU A 118 0.28 13.44 4.44
CA LEU A 118 0.24 12.22 5.26
C LEU A 118 1.20 12.29 6.46
N THR A 119 2.22 13.15 6.41
CA THR A 119 3.10 13.47 7.53
C THR A 119 2.35 14.11 8.70
N GLU A 120 1.41 15.01 8.43
CA GLU A 120 0.58 15.66 9.45
C GLU A 120 -0.45 14.69 10.01
N VAL A 121 -1.15 13.96 9.13
CA VAL A 121 -2.11 12.93 9.55
C VAL A 121 -1.43 11.90 10.43
N ARG A 122 -0.22 11.45 10.05
CA ARG A 122 0.59 10.55 10.85
C ARG A 122 0.98 11.16 12.19
N ALA A 123 1.45 12.40 12.23
CA ALA A 123 1.84 13.05 13.47
C ALA A 123 0.67 13.11 14.48
N VAL A 124 -0.53 13.44 13.99
CA VAL A 124 -1.75 13.44 14.81
C VAL A 124 -2.15 12.02 15.22
N ALA A 125 -2.13 11.04 14.29
CA ALA A 125 -2.43 9.65 14.60
C ALA A 125 -1.47 9.08 15.67
N ASP A 126 -0.17 9.39 15.58
CA ASP A 126 0.85 8.99 16.56
C ASP A 126 0.62 9.64 17.93
N GLN A 127 0.13 10.89 17.99
CA GLN A 127 -0.26 11.56 19.24
C GLN A 127 -1.54 10.99 19.86
N MET A 128 -2.46 10.51 19.02
CA MET A 128 -3.76 9.97 19.43
C MET A 128 -3.71 8.50 19.80
N ARG A 129 -2.73 7.75 19.28
CA ARG A 129 -2.53 6.32 19.54
C ARG A 129 -2.42 5.92 21.02
N PRO A 130 -1.78 6.71 21.91
CA PRO A 130 -1.77 6.41 23.35
C PRO A 130 -3.11 6.66 24.04
N LEU A 131 -4.01 7.45 23.43
CA LEU A 131 -5.26 7.92 24.04
C LEU A 131 -6.42 6.96 23.81
N SER A 132 -6.52 6.31 22.64
CA SER A 132 -7.41 5.15 22.47
C SER A 132 -7.04 4.29 21.27
N HIS A 133 -7.50 3.04 21.31
CA HIS A 133 -7.34 2.04 20.27
C HIS A 133 -8.38 2.13 19.16
N GLN A 134 -9.33 3.07 19.25
CA GLN A 134 -10.39 3.27 18.26
C GLN A 134 -10.30 4.68 17.68
N ALA A 135 -10.17 4.77 16.36
CA ALA A 135 -10.25 6.03 15.63
C ALA A 135 -11.51 6.07 14.77
N CYS A 136 -12.12 7.24 14.66
CA CYS A 136 -13.12 7.56 13.67
C CYS A 136 -12.51 8.50 12.64
N LEU A 137 -12.50 8.05 11.39
CA LEU A 137 -12.17 8.85 10.23
C LEU A 137 -13.47 9.39 9.65
N SER A 138 -13.57 10.70 9.52
CA SER A 138 -14.78 11.35 9.04
C SER A 138 -14.44 12.32 7.93
N ALA A 139 -15.20 12.30 6.84
CA ALA A 139 -15.01 13.24 5.74
C ALA A 139 -16.36 13.73 5.23
N ASN A 140 -16.43 14.99 4.80
CA ASN A 140 -17.67 15.55 4.25
C ASN A 140 -17.50 15.97 2.79
N ARG A 141 -18.63 16.26 2.14
CA ARG A 141 -18.66 16.79 0.77
C ARG A 141 -18.24 18.27 0.70
N ALA A 142 -17.97 18.93 1.82
CA ALA A 142 -17.47 20.31 1.90
C ALA A 142 -15.93 20.42 1.86
N GLY A 143 -15.19 19.31 1.83
CA GLY A 143 -13.72 19.33 1.83
C GLY A 143 -13.11 19.40 3.23
N THR A 144 -13.80 18.83 4.22
CA THR A 144 -13.31 18.66 5.58
C THR A 144 -13.02 17.20 5.84
N PHE A 145 -11.84 16.92 6.38
CA PHE A 145 -11.44 15.62 6.91
C PHE A 145 -11.22 15.75 8.41
N LYS A 146 -11.73 14.80 9.18
CA LYS A 146 -11.65 14.78 10.63
C LYS A 146 -11.17 13.41 11.10
N LEU A 147 -10.14 13.41 11.93
CA LEU A 147 -9.67 12.24 12.66
C LEU A 147 -10.05 12.45 14.12
N ALA A 148 -10.92 11.59 14.64
CA ALA A 148 -11.34 11.60 16.03
C ALA A 148 -10.94 10.30 16.72
N VAL A 149 -10.65 10.37 18.00
CA VAL A 149 -10.50 9.20 18.87
C VAL A 149 -11.65 9.22 19.87
N LEU A 150 -12.30 8.05 20.00
CA LEU A 150 -13.42 7.85 20.92
C LEU A 150 -12.95 6.93 22.04
N ASP A 151 -12.88 7.45 23.26
CA ASP A 151 -12.77 6.67 24.49
C ASP A 151 -13.69 7.25 25.57
N SER A 152 -13.95 6.49 26.64
CA SER A 152 -14.82 6.93 27.74
C SER A 152 -14.28 8.14 28.51
N GLU A 153 -12.96 8.37 28.48
CA GLU A 153 -12.30 9.43 29.24
C GLU A 153 -11.67 10.53 28.38
N VAL A 154 -11.35 10.26 27.12
CA VAL A 154 -10.65 11.20 26.24
C VAL A 154 -11.33 11.25 24.88
N VAL A 155 -11.81 12.45 24.54
CA VAL A 155 -12.29 12.80 23.18
C VAL A 155 -11.27 13.74 22.58
N GLY A 156 -10.47 13.24 21.64
CA GLY A 156 -9.52 14.04 20.87
C GLY A 156 -9.94 14.06 19.42
N ASP A 157 -10.03 15.25 18.80
CA ASP A 157 -10.26 15.36 17.38
C ASP A 157 -9.32 16.36 16.70
N ALA A 158 -8.97 16.03 15.47
CA ALA A 158 -8.21 16.88 14.57
C ALA A 158 -9.01 17.05 13.29
N THR A 159 -9.18 18.29 12.87
CA THR A 159 -9.99 18.64 11.72
C THR A 159 -9.15 19.42 10.72
N TRP A 160 -9.10 18.94 9.48
CA TRP A 160 -8.49 19.59 8.33
C TRP A 160 -9.59 20.09 7.41
N THR A 161 -9.52 21.37 7.00
CA THR A 161 -10.53 22.02 6.16
C THR A 161 -9.90 22.55 4.87
N GLY A 162 -10.72 22.81 3.85
CA GLY A 162 -10.25 23.37 2.58
C GLY A 162 -9.56 22.37 1.67
N LEU A 163 -9.86 21.08 1.83
CA LEU A 163 -9.29 20.01 1.00
C LEU A 163 -9.94 19.97 -0.38
N GLU A 164 -9.11 19.76 -1.40
CA GLU A 164 -9.58 19.62 -2.77
C GLU A 164 -10.39 18.34 -2.97
N ARG A 165 -11.36 18.40 -3.89
CA ARG A 165 -12.16 17.23 -4.28
C ARG A 165 -11.79 16.84 -5.71
N PRO A 166 -11.23 15.64 -5.95
CA PRO A 166 -10.98 15.20 -7.30
C PRO A 166 -12.33 14.92 -7.98
N HIS A 167 -12.56 15.54 -9.13
CA HIS A 167 -13.74 15.24 -9.93
C HIS A 167 -13.49 13.94 -10.71
N VAL A 168 -14.04 12.83 -10.22
CA VAL A 168 -13.96 11.55 -10.93
C VAL A 168 -15.05 11.53 -12.00
N GLN A 169 -14.66 11.55 -13.27
CA GLN A 169 -15.59 11.37 -14.39
C GLN A 169 -16.09 9.92 -14.40
N GLY A 170 -17.41 9.71 -14.37
CA GLY A 170 -18.02 8.37 -14.42
C GLY A 170 -18.55 7.83 -13.08
N ALA A 171 -18.36 8.56 -11.98
CA ALA A 171 -19.07 8.29 -10.73
C ALA A 171 -20.36 9.11 -10.71
N GLU A 172 -21.44 8.60 -11.33
CA GLU A 172 -22.77 9.01 -10.90
C GLU A 172 -22.87 8.63 -9.41
N GLY A 173 -22.79 9.63 -8.55
CA GLY A 173 -22.99 9.43 -7.12
C GLY A 173 -24.35 8.78 -6.87
N PRO A 174 -24.55 8.14 -5.70
CA PRO A 174 -25.87 7.64 -5.33
C PRO A 174 -26.92 8.74 -5.52
N PRO A 175 -28.15 8.39 -5.92
CA PRO A 175 -29.22 9.37 -6.13
C PRO A 175 -29.30 10.26 -4.89
N SER A 176 -29.23 11.57 -5.11
CA SER A 176 -29.26 12.55 -4.04
C SER A 176 -30.55 12.38 -3.26
N ASP A 177 -30.48 11.75 -2.09
CA ASP A 177 -31.54 11.89 -1.10
C ASP A 177 -31.60 13.39 -0.79
N GLN A 178 -32.75 14.00 -1.09
CA GLN A 178 -32.97 15.46 -1.08
C GLN A 178 -32.80 16.11 0.31
N ASN A 179 -32.32 15.36 1.30
CA ASN A 179 -32.10 15.75 2.69
C ASN A 179 -30.63 15.72 3.14
N GLU A 180 -29.66 15.30 2.32
CA GLU A 180 -28.24 15.31 2.72
C GLU A 180 -27.63 16.70 2.52
N THR A 181 -27.25 17.36 3.62
CA THR A 181 -26.53 18.63 3.57
C THR A 181 -25.06 18.40 3.18
N PRO A 182 -24.41 19.30 2.41
CA PRO A 182 -22.99 19.15 2.04
C PRO A 182 -22.02 19.11 3.24
N GLN A 183 -22.51 19.48 4.43
CA GLN A 183 -21.79 19.47 5.70
C GLN A 183 -21.85 18.10 6.40
N ASP A 184 -22.67 17.17 5.90
CA ASP A 184 -22.84 15.86 6.51
C ASP A 184 -21.54 15.05 6.41
N PHE A 185 -21.16 14.51 7.55
CA PHE A 185 -19.91 13.80 7.75
C PHE A 185 -20.14 12.30 7.56
N PHE A 186 -19.35 11.70 6.67
CA PHE A 186 -19.33 10.27 6.44
C PHE A 186 -18.23 9.66 7.30
N GLU A 187 -18.64 8.90 8.31
CA GLU A 187 -17.77 8.33 9.34
C GLU A 187 -17.41 6.87 9.08
N VAL A 188 -16.14 6.54 9.30
CA VAL A 188 -15.57 5.21 9.24
C VAL A 188 -14.85 4.95 10.56
N HIS A 189 -15.39 4.01 11.34
CA HIS A 189 -14.76 3.55 12.57
C HIS A 189 -13.66 2.53 12.27
N LEU A 190 -12.42 2.90 12.59
CA LEU A 190 -11.27 2.02 12.63
C LEU A 190 -11.18 1.39 14.02
N MET A 191 -11.48 0.10 14.07
CA MET A 191 -11.23 -0.74 15.24
C MET A 191 -9.76 -1.18 15.15
N GLN A 192 -8.89 -0.61 16.00
CA GLN A 192 -7.42 -0.68 16.04
C GLN A 192 -6.65 0.38 15.23
N LEU A 193 -5.81 1.14 15.96
CA LEU A 193 -4.72 2.03 15.48
C LEU A 193 -3.34 1.41 15.73
#